data_AF-A0A4U7CZ42-F1
#
_entry.id   AF-A0A4U7CZ42-F1
#
_cell.length_a   1.000
_cell.length_b   1.000
_cell.length_c   1.000
_cell.angle_alpha   90.00
_cell.angle_beta   90.00
_cell.angle_gamma   90.00
#
_symmetry.space_group_name_H-M   'P 1'
#
loop_
_entity.id
_entity.type
_entity.pdbx_description
1 polymer ?
#
loop_
_entity_poly.entity_id
_entity_poly.type
_entity_poly.pdbx_seq_one_letter_code
_entity_poly.pdbx_strand_id
1 'polypeptide(L)'
;MLSHLVGITEQDLDASALRLPLRLDDVMTNNDATAFIGGAGNPNTGKTNLMALLAELRSATVDDLLVISNSRTWPRTDIVVTSAHDLAVTCIEHRDRPKFVFIDGGSTHFDARTNSYEVAAQFSPLAKRMAKVNVDVFGTVFHTGKDCPPELKRLFTTAYFKHSKKEVDFFADWPADADKPTNQLFGGTVENLEPAGAEPDPDDAAPWNWNLEPDLFSKDLDWPDLLDELRERGPAT
;
A
#
# COMPACT_ATOMS: atom_id res chain seq x y z
N MET A 1 15.77 41.06 29.50
CA MET A 1 15.94 39.61 29.75
C MET A 1 14.88 39.23 30.78
N LEU A 2 13.81 38.49 30.49
CA LEU A 2 13.55 37.51 29.44
C LEU A 2 12.32 37.88 28.59
N SER A 3 12.52 37.79 27.27
CA SER A 3 11.50 37.66 26.23
C SER A 3 11.26 36.16 25.99
N HIS A 4 10.09 35.82 25.45
CA HIS A 4 9.63 34.49 25.00
C HIS A 4 8.90 33.62 26.02
N LEU A 5 7.76 34.16 26.47
CA LEU A 5 6.61 33.39 26.96
C LEU A 5 5.36 33.97 26.28
N VAL A 6 5.33 33.95 24.94
CA VAL A 6 4.17 34.34 24.13
C VAL A 6 4.23 33.59 22.79
N GLY A 7 3.14 32.91 22.43
CA GLY A 7 2.82 32.70 21.01
C GLY A 7 2.85 31.26 20.48
N ILE A 8 2.31 30.29 21.21
CA ILE A 8 1.49 29.28 20.52
C ILE A 8 0.08 29.85 20.58
N THR A 9 -0.25 30.73 19.63
CA THR A 9 -1.65 31.10 19.41
C THR A 9 -2.33 29.90 18.78
N GLU A 10 -3.42 29.44 19.39
CA GLU A 10 -4.37 28.44 18.88
C GLU A 10 -4.93 28.75 17.47
N GLN A 11 -4.49 29.83 16.82
CA GLN A 11 -4.89 30.27 15.48
C GLN A 11 -4.07 29.68 14.32
N ASP A 12 -2.95 28.99 14.59
CA ASP A 12 -2.17 28.28 13.55
C ASP A 12 -2.43 26.76 13.53
N LEU A 13 -3.50 26.29 14.16
CA LEU A 13 -4.19 25.07 13.73
C LEU A 13 -4.86 25.40 12.38
N ASP A 14 -4.05 25.50 11.33
CA ASP A 14 -4.53 25.78 9.98
C ASP A 14 -5.62 24.75 9.65
N ALA A 15 -6.82 25.20 9.33
CA ALA A 15 -7.92 24.32 8.94
C ALA A 15 -7.54 23.43 7.74
N SER A 16 -6.50 23.80 6.98
CA SER A 16 -5.86 22.95 5.97
C SER A 16 -5.28 21.65 6.54
N ALA A 17 -4.78 21.65 7.77
CA ALA A 17 -4.22 20.49 8.47
C ALA A 17 -5.27 19.42 8.76
N LEU A 18 -6.54 19.81 8.98
CA LEU A 18 -7.67 18.87 9.10
C LEU A 18 -8.15 18.36 7.74
N ARG A 19 -8.03 19.19 6.70
CA ARG A 19 -8.57 18.86 5.37
C ARG A 19 -7.75 17.80 4.66
N LEU A 20 -6.43 17.80 4.82
CA LEU A 20 -5.56 16.82 4.14
C LEU A 20 -5.85 15.37 4.58
N PRO A 21 -5.91 15.04 5.89
CA PRO A 21 -6.29 13.69 6.34
C PRO A 21 -7.64 13.24 5.78
N LEU A 22 -8.66 14.12 5.79
CA LEU A 22 -9.99 13.80 5.22
C LEU A 22 -9.92 13.51 3.72
N ARG A 23 -9.10 14.23 2.96
CA ARG A 23 -8.93 13.97 1.53
C ARG A 23 -8.14 12.69 1.25
N LEU A 24 -7.14 12.37 2.08
CA LEU A 24 -6.42 11.11 1.99
C LEU A 24 -7.32 9.91 2.31
N ASP A 25 -8.19 10.05 3.31
CA ASP A 25 -9.19 9.03 3.66
C ASP A 25 -10.24 8.83 2.56
N ASP A 26 -10.73 9.91 1.93
CA ASP A 26 -11.61 9.85 0.76
C ASP A 26 -10.96 9.11 -0.41
N VAL A 27 -9.69 9.40 -0.68
CA VAL A 27 -8.90 8.72 -1.71
C VAL A 27 -8.70 7.23 -1.40
N MET A 28 -8.51 6.86 -0.12
CA MET A 28 -8.41 5.45 0.30
C MET A 28 -9.76 4.73 0.27
N THR A 29 -10.86 5.45 0.49
CA THR A 29 -12.22 4.88 0.45
C THR A 29 -12.59 4.45 -0.96
N ASN A 30 -12.16 5.19 -1.99
CA ASN A 30 -12.19 4.78 -3.40
C ASN A 30 -13.52 4.12 -3.85
N ASN A 31 -14.66 4.70 -3.46
CA ASN A 31 -16.01 4.21 -3.77
C ASN A 31 -16.22 2.72 -3.40
N ASP A 32 -15.73 2.30 -2.23
CA ASP A 32 -15.82 0.93 -1.70
C ASP A 32 -15.08 -0.13 -2.54
N ALA A 33 -14.29 0.30 -3.54
CA ALA A 33 -13.35 -0.55 -4.25
C ALA A 33 -11.96 -0.46 -3.61
N THR A 34 -11.17 -1.53 -3.69
CA THR A 34 -9.79 -1.53 -3.19
C THR A 34 -9.01 -0.33 -3.73
N ALA A 35 -8.50 0.52 -2.84
CA ALA A 35 -7.57 1.58 -3.22
C ALA A 35 -6.17 0.98 -3.42
N PHE A 36 -5.62 1.14 -4.62
CA PHE A 36 -4.27 0.70 -4.93
C PHE A 36 -3.33 1.90 -4.89
N ILE A 37 -2.40 1.89 -3.94
CA ILE A 37 -1.50 3.02 -3.68
C ILE A 37 -0.06 2.66 -4.04
N GLY A 38 0.51 3.41 -4.99
CA GLY A 38 1.90 3.28 -5.41
C GLY A 38 2.77 4.44 -4.93
N GLY A 39 3.79 4.16 -4.11
CA GLY A 39 4.75 5.16 -3.67
C GLY A 39 6.05 5.13 -4.47
N ALA A 40 6.62 6.28 -4.84
CA ALA A 40 7.98 6.33 -5.40
C ALA A 40 8.79 7.54 -4.95
N GLY A 41 10.08 7.52 -5.25
CA GLY A 41 11.05 8.50 -4.81
C GLY A 41 12.38 7.84 -4.42
N ASN A 42 13.44 8.64 -4.40
CA ASN A 42 14.79 8.15 -4.11
C ASN A 42 14.87 7.36 -2.78
N PRO A 43 15.88 6.49 -2.59
CA PRO A 43 16.13 5.86 -1.30
C PRO A 43 16.16 6.87 -0.14
N ASN A 44 15.69 6.47 1.05
CA ASN A 44 15.68 7.28 2.27
C ASN A 44 14.81 8.57 2.24
N THR A 45 13.91 8.73 1.26
CA THR A 45 12.94 9.84 1.23
C THR A 45 11.70 9.61 2.10
N GLY A 46 11.58 8.50 2.82
CA GLY A 46 10.42 8.22 3.70
C GLY A 46 9.17 7.72 2.96
N LYS A 47 9.33 6.90 1.90
CA LYS A 47 8.20 6.28 1.19
C LYS A 47 7.46 5.28 2.07
N THR A 48 8.21 4.36 2.70
CA THR A 48 7.70 3.37 3.65
C THR A 48 7.02 4.07 4.82
N ASN A 49 7.65 5.11 5.37
CA ASN A 49 7.04 5.96 6.41
C ASN A 49 5.67 6.52 6.03
N LEU A 50 5.56 7.09 4.82
CA LEU A 50 4.28 7.62 4.36
C LEU A 50 3.23 6.53 4.17
N MET A 51 3.60 5.36 3.66
CA MET A 51 2.66 4.23 3.57
C MET A 51 2.21 3.77 4.96
N ALA A 52 3.12 3.75 5.93
CA ALA A 52 2.79 3.45 7.32
C ALA A 52 1.81 4.49 7.89
N LEU A 53 2.03 5.78 7.63
CA LEU A 53 1.13 6.87 8.04
C LEU A 53 -0.27 6.73 7.43
N LEU A 54 -0.37 6.32 6.17
CA LEU A 54 -1.67 6.03 5.53
C LEU A 54 -2.38 4.87 6.21
N ALA A 55 -1.66 3.81 6.61
CA ALA A 55 -2.24 2.72 7.38
C ALA A 55 -2.68 3.17 8.78
N GLU A 56 -1.95 4.09 9.43
CA GLU A 56 -2.36 4.66 10.71
C GLU A 56 -3.66 5.47 10.60
N LEU A 57 -3.72 6.35 9.60
CA LEU A 57 -4.92 7.11 9.28
C LEU A 57 -6.10 6.17 9.02
N ARG A 58 -5.91 5.15 8.19
CA ARG A 58 -6.98 4.22 7.84
C ARG A 58 -7.45 3.38 9.02
N SER A 59 -6.54 2.97 9.90
CA SER A 59 -6.90 2.26 11.14
C SER A 59 -7.71 3.13 12.10
N ALA A 60 -7.62 4.46 11.99
CA ALA A 60 -8.40 5.40 12.79
C ALA A 60 -9.78 5.69 12.19
N THR A 61 -10.01 5.38 10.91
CA THR A 61 -11.26 5.65 10.18
C THR A 61 -12.05 4.40 9.81
N VAL A 62 -11.42 3.22 9.82
CA VAL A 62 -12.06 1.93 9.53
C VAL A 62 -12.01 1.03 10.75
N ASP A 63 -13.19 0.61 11.21
CA ASP A 63 -13.33 -0.32 12.32
C ASP A 63 -12.84 -1.72 11.94
N ASP A 64 -12.17 -2.39 12.88
CA ASP A 64 -11.66 -3.76 12.75
C ASP A 64 -10.74 -4.00 11.51
N LEU A 65 -9.99 -2.96 11.13
CA LEU A 65 -9.02 -3.03 10.04
C LEU A 65 -7.88 -3.99 10.39
N LEU A 66 -7.67 -4.99 9.53
CA LEU A 66 -6.57 -5.94 9.63
C LEU A 66 -5.39 -5.46 8.77
N VAL A 67 -4.22 -5.27 9.39
CA VAL A 67 -3.00 -4.85 8.67
C VAL A 67 -2.16 -6.07 8.33
N ILE A 68 -1.95 -6.29 7.04
CA ILE A 68 -1.19 -7.42 6.48
C ILE A 68 0.07 -6.88 5.82
N SER A 69 1.23 -7.42 6.16
CA SER A 69 2.50 -6.96 5.56
C SER A 69 3.55 -8.06 5.49
N ASN A 70 4.57 -7.88 4.63
CA ASN A 70 5.79 -8.69 4.66
C ASN A 70 6.84 -8.18 5.65
N SER A 71 6.65 -7.00 6.25
CA SER A 71 7.51 -6.51 7.32
C SER A 71 7.10 -7.11 8.67
N ARG A 72 8.04 -7.79 9.31
CA ARG A 72 7.88 -8.40 10.63
C ARG A 72 8.19 -7.42 11.76
N THR A 73 9.07 -6.45 11.50
CA THR A 73 9.50 -5.45 12.49
C THR A 73 8.47 -4.35 12.69
N TRP A 74 7.56 -4.15 11.74
CA TRP A 74 6.52 -3.14 11.86
C TRP A 74 5.48 -3.53 12.93
N PRO A 75 5.39 -2.80 14.05
CA PRO A 75 4.51 -3.18 15.17
C PRO A 75 3.02 -3.16 14.84
N ARG A 76 2.64 -2.52 13.73
CA ARG A 76 1.25 -2.45 13.25
C ARG A 76 0.87 -3.64 12.38
N THR A 77 1.81 -4.49 11.96
CA THR A 77 1.49 -5.71 11.20
C THR A 77 0.78 -6.72 12.10
N ASP A 78 -0.51 -6.96 11.84
CA ASP A 78 -1.28 -8.00 12.53
C ASP A 78 -0.93 -9.39 12.00
N ILE A 79 -0.80 -9.52 10.68
CA ILE A 79 -0.44 -10.78 10.01
C ILE A 79 0.73 -10.55 9.06
N VAL A 80 1.81 -11.28 9.31
CA VAL A 80 2.98 -11.30 8.43
C VAL A 80 2.76 -12.30 7.31
N VAL A 81 2.84 -11.85 6.06
CA VAL A 81 2.81 -12.70 4.86
C VAL A 81 4.09 -12.53 4.07
N THR A 82 4.71 -13.64 3.65
CA THR A 82 6.00 -13.59 2.94
C THR A 82 5.92 -14.11 1.52
N SER A 83 4.71 -14.35 1.02
CA SER A 83 4.49 -14.89 -0.31
C SER A 83 3.12 -14.56 -0.89
N ALA A 84 2.98 -14.66 -2.21
CA ALA A 84 1.72 -14.46 -2.91
C ALA A 84 0.66 -15.50 -2.49
N HIS A 85 1.08 -16.74 -2.19
CA HIS A 85 0.20 -17.76 -1.64
C HIS A 85 -0.33 -17.38 -0.26
N ASP A 86 0.55 -17.01 0.67
CA ASP A 86 0.16 -16.64 2.04
C ASP A 86 -0.79 -15.44 2.03
N LEU A 87 -0.52 -14.46 1.15
CA LEU A 87 -1.40 -13.31 0.98
C LEU A 87 -2.80 -13.75 0.50
N ALA A 88 -2.89 -14.62 -0.52
CA ALA A 88 -4.17 -15.11 -1.01
C ALA A 88 -4.96 -15.87 0.07
N VAL A 89 -4.30 -16.80 0.78
CA VAL A 89 -4.90 -17.54 1.89
C VAL A 89 -5.41 -16.58 2.97
N THR A 90 -4.56 -15.66 3.42
CA THR A 90 -4.91 -14.70 4.49
C THR A 90 -6.08 -13.81 4.08
N CYS A 91 -6.10 -13.32 2.83
CA CYS A 91 -7.19 -12.49 2.34
C CYS A 91 -8.53 -13.24 2.29
N ILE A 92 -8.53 -14.51 1.88
CA ILE A 92 -9.75 -15.33 1.81
C ILE A 92 -10.19 -15.79 3.20
N GLU A 93 -9.25 -16.18 4.07
CA GLU A 93 -9.53 -16.61 5.45
C GLU A 93 -10.20 -15.52 6.28
N HIS A 94 -9.75 -14.27 6.13
CA HIS A 94 -10.32 -13.13 6.85
C HIS A 94 -11.29 -12.31 6.00
N ARG A 95 -11.94 -12.94 5.01
CA ARG A 95 -12.76 -12.25 3.98
C ARG A 95 -13.84 -11.30 4.54
N ASP A 96 -14.29 -11.50 5.77
CA ASP A 96 -15.28 -10.69 6.47
C ASP A 96 -14.73 -9.37 7.04
N ARG A 97 -13.42 -9.20 7.19
CA ARG A 97 -12.78 -8.01 7.79
C ARG A 97 -12.14 -7.11 6.73
N PRO A 98 -12.18 -5.77 6.86
CA PRO A 98 -11.44 -4.89 5.96
C PRO A 98 -9.94 -5.06 6.18
N LYS A 99 -9.14 -4.98 5.10
CA LYS A 99 -7.69 -5.22 5.16
C LYS A 99 -6.88 -4.09 4.54
N PHE A 100 -5.86 -3.63 5.25
CA PHE A 100 -4.79 -2.81 4.69
C PHE A 100 -3.60 -3.72 4.40
N VAL A 101 -3.34 -3.98 3.13
CA VAL A 101 -2.21 -4.81 2.68
C VAL A 101 -1.06 -3.92 2.27
N PHE A 102 0.10 -4.03 2.91
CA PHE A 102 1.32 -3.35 2.51
C PHE A 102 2.46 -4.33 2.23
N ILE A 103 2.86 -4.45 0.96
CA ILE A 103 4.07 -5.19 0.59
C ILE A 103 5.20 -4.19 0.40
N ASP A 104 6.10 -4.10 1.39
CA ASP A 104 7.28 -3.25 1.32
C ASP A 104 8.34 -3.85 0.38
N GLY A 105 9.24 -3.01 -0.13
CA GLY A 105 10.28 -3.44 -1.07
C GLY A 105 9.76 -3.71 -2.48
N GLY A 106 8.73 -2.98 -2.92
CA GLY A 106 8.12 -3.11 -4.25
C GLY A 106 9.14 -3.02 -5.40
N SER A 107 10.17 -2.19 -5.28
CA SER A 107 11.27 -2.11 -6.25
C SER A 107 12.09 -3.39 -6.41
N THR A 108 12.01 -4.31 -5.45
CA THR A 108 12.65 -5.63 -5.52
C THR A 108 11.63 -6.68 -5.93
N HIS A 109 10.50 -6.74 -5.22
CA HIS A 109 9.55 -7.84 -5.32
C HIS A 109 8.63 -7.75 -6.54
N PHE A 110 8.39 -6.53 -7.01
CA PHE A 110 7.60 -6.25 -8.19
C PHE A 110 8.46 -5.63 -9.30
N ASP A 111 9.79 -5.79 -9.31
CA ASP A 111 10.63 -5.20 -10.36
C ASP A 111 10.18 -5.61 -11.77
N ALA A 112 9.92 -4.60 -12.62
CA ALA A 112 9.39 -4.78 -13.97
C ALA A 112 10.27 -5.64 -14.89
N ARG A 113 11.57 -5.78 -14.60
CA ARG A 113 12.52 -6.54 -15.42
C ARG A 113 12.62 -7.99 -14.99
N THR A 114 12.47 -8.27 -13.69
CA THR A 114 12.69 -9.63 -13.15
C THR A 114 11.41 -10.37 -12.82
N ASN A 115 10.33 -9.65 -12.44
CA ASN A 115 9.12 -10.27 -11.89
C ASN A 115 7.84 -9.93 -12.68
N SER A 116 7.98 -9.48 -13.94
CA SER A 116 6.82 -9.05 -14.74
C SER A 116 5.87 -10.19 -15.08
N TYR A 117 6.38 -11.42 -15.27
CA TYR A 117 5.55 -12.59 -15.49
C TYR A 117 4.73 -12.93 -14.25
N GLU A 118 5.34 -12.94 -13.07
CA GLU A 118 4.72 -13.26 -11.79
C GLU A 118 3.66 -12.21 -11.42
N VAL A 119 3.93 -10.93 -11.67
CA VAL A 119 2.95 -9.86 -11.48
C VAL A 119 1.74 -10.06 -12.38
N ALA A 120 1.94 -10.50 -13.63
CA ALA A 120 0.84 -10.76 -14.56
C ALA A 120 0.06 -12.04 -14.25
N ALA A 121 0.77 -13.12 -13.91
CA ALA A 121 0.19 -14.45 -13.74
C ALA A 121 -0.38 -14.69 -12.33
N GLN A 122 0.19 -14.06 -11.30
CA GLN A 122 -0.18 -14.29 -9.90
C GLN A 122 -0.83 -13.06 -9.28
N PHE A 123 -0.14 -11.92 -9.28
CA PHE A 123 -0.62 -10.73 -8.56
C PHE A 123 -1.88 -10.14 -9.18
N SER A 124 -1.88 -9.89 -10.49
CA SER A 124 -2.95 -9.15 -11.15
C SER A 124 -4.30 -9.89 -11.13
N PRO A 125 -4.36 -11.23 -11.27
CA PRO A 125 -5.57 -11.99 -11.00
C PRO A 125 -6.05 -11.85 -9.55
N LEU A 126 -5.16 -11.91 -8.56
CA LEU A 126 -5.51 -11.70 -7.15
C LEU A 126 -6.00 -10.27 -6.88
N ALA A 127 -5.29 -9.25 -7.40
CA ALA A 127 -5.62 -7.84 -7.27
C ALA A 127 -7.04 -7.54 -7.77
N LYS A 128 -7.44 -8.12 -8.91
CA LYS A 128 -8.80 -7.95 -9.45
C LYS A 128 -9.90 -8.57 -8.57
N ARG A 129 -9.54 -9.31 -7.51
CA ARG A 129 -10.46 -10.00 -6.58
C ARG A 129 -10.40 -9.38 -5.19
N MET A 130 -9.42 -8.51 -4.91
CA MET A 130 -9.19 -7.88 -3.61
C MET A 130 -10.45 -7.24 -3.01
N ALA A 131 -11.24 -6.50 -3.80
CA ALA A 131 -12.51 -5.94 -3.33
C ALA A 131 -13.51 -7.02 -2.89
N LYS A 132 -13.56 -8.17 -3.58
CA LYS A 132 -14.46 -9.28 -3.23
C LYS A 132 -14.02 -10.04 -1.98
N VAL A 133 -12.76 -9.89 -1.57
CA VAL A 133 -12.20 -10.47 -0.33
C VAL A 133 -11.92 -9.38 0.71
N ASN A 134 -12.59 -8.23 0.59
CA ASN A 134 -12.57 -7.13 1.55
C ASN A 134 -11.15 -6.58 1.85
N VAL A 135 -10.32 -6.47 0.81
CA VAL A 135 -9.09 -5.68 0.88
C VAL A 135 -9.48 -4.23 0.57
N ASP A 136 -9.28 -3.38 1.57
CA ASP A 136 -9.64 -1.97 1.58
C ASP A 136 -8.55 -1.14 0.87
N VAL A 137 -7.29 -1.33 1.28
CA VAL A 137 -6.14 -0.71 0.64
C VAL A 137 -5.10 -1.76 0.32
N PHE A 138 -4.52 -1.68 -0.88
CA PHE A 138 -3.25 -2.31 -1.21
C PHE A 138 -2.19 -1.24 -1.47
N GLY A 139 -1.06 -1.32 -0.77
CA GLY A 139 0.06 -0.40 -0.89
C GLY A 139 1.35 -1.11 -1.27
N THR A 140 2.20 -0.46 -2.07
CA THR A 140 3.62 -0.81 -2.21
C THR A 140 4.47 0.40 -2.64
N VAL A 141 5.79 0.28 -2.54
CA VAL A 141 6.74 1.39 -2.75
C VAL A 141 7.92 1.00 -3.64
N PHE A 142 8.35 1.94 -4.49
CA PHE A 142 9.41 1.78 -5.49
C PHE A 142 10.49 2.85 -5.32
N HIS A 143 11.69 2.63 -5.84
CA HIS A 143 12.69 3.69 -5.95
C HIS A 143 12.37 4.65 -7.09
N THR A 144 11.93 4.10 -8.22
CA THR A 144 11.56 4.87 -9.42
C THR A 144 10.34 4.27 -10.10
N GLY A 145 9.71 5.02 -11.01
CA GLY A 145 8.66 4.46 -11.86
C GLY A 145 9.14 3.41 -12.86
N LYS A 146 10.45 3.28 -13.08
CA LYS A 146 11.01 2.26 -13.98
C LYS A 146 10.97 0.87 -13.36
N ASP A 147 11.10 0.82 -12.03
CA ASP A 147 11.05 -0.43 -11.27
C ASP A 147 9.61 -0.97 -11.23
N CYS A 148 8.61 -0.08 -11.30
CA CYS A 148 7.21 -0.44 -11.22
C CYS A 148 6.67 -1.02 -12.55
N PRO A 149 6.05 -2.23 -12.55
CA PRO A 149 5.52 -2.84 -13.75
C PRO A 149 4.37 -2.03 -14.35
N PRO A 150 4.28 -1.96 -15.69
CA PRO A 150 3.15 -1.33 -16.38
C PRO A 150 1.78 -1.85 -15.91
N GLU A 151 1.66 -3.13 -15.57
CA GLU A 151 0.39 -3.70 -15.10
C GLU A 151 0.00 -3.19 -13.72
N LEU A 152 0.96 -3.06 -12.80
CA LEU A 152 0.72 -2.54 -11.47
C LEU A 152 0.37 -1.05 -11.50
N LYS A 153 1.05 -0.26 -12.35
CA LYS A 153 0.72 1.16 -12.57
C LYS A 153 -0.73 1.38 -13.01
N ARG A 154 -1.28 0.47 -13.82
CA ARG A 154 -2.68 0.53 -14.28
C ARG A 154 -3.69 0.23 -13.16
N LEU A 155 -3.25 -0.41 -12.08
CA LEU A 155 -4.11 -0.67 -10.93
C LEU A 155 -4.16 0.52 -9.98
N PHE A 156 -3.08 1.31 -9.88
CA PHE A 156 -2.99 2.40 -8.92
C PHE A 156 -4.12 3.42 -9.12
N THR A 157 -4.95 3.54 -8.08
CA THR A 157 -5.97 4.57 -7.95
C THR A 157 -5.37 5.84 -7.35
N THR A 158 -4.20 5.73 -6.73
CA THR A 158 -3.42 6.86 -6.25
C THR A 158 -1.94 6.53 -6.28
N ALA A 159 -1.14 7.51 -6.69
CA ALA A 159 0.30 7.44 -6.59
C ALA A 159 0.83 8.62 -5.78
N TYR A 160 1.95 8.42 -5.09
CA TYR A 160 2.67 9.52 -4.47
C TYR A 160 4.14 9.51 -4.84
N PHE A 161 4.72 10.70 -4.93
CA PHE A 161 6.14 10.88 -5.21
C PHE A 161 6.80 11.67 -4.07
N LYS A 162 7.70 11.01 -3.33
CA LYS A 162 8.48 11.60 -2.24
C LYS A 162 9.71 12.30 -2.77
N HIS A 163 9.79 13.61 -2.55
CA HIS A 163 10.97 14.43 -2.86
C HIS A 163 11.97 14.41 -1.70
N SER A 164 11.47 14.45 -0.47
CA SER A 164 12.25 14.38 0.76
C SER A 164 11.42 13.73 1.87
N LYS A 165 11.98 13.55 3.07
CA LYS A 165 11.24 13.00 4.21
C LYS A 165 9.98 13.81 4.54
N LYS A 166 10.00 15.13 4.32
CA LYS A 166 8.90 16.04 4.68
C LYS A 166 8.01 16.48 3.53
N GLU A 167 8.39 16.17 2.29
CA GLU A 167 7.70 16.66 1.09
C GLU A 167 7.17 15.51 0.24
N VAL A 168 5.95 15.66 -0.26
CA VAL A 168 5.32 14.69 -1.17
C VAL A 168 4.35 15.35 -2.12
N ASP A 169 4.25 14.80 -3.34
CA ASP A 169 3.13 15.05 -4.25
C ASP A 169 2.25 13.81 -4.36
N PHE A 170 0.94 14.01 -4.46
CA PHE A 170 -0.05 12.94 -4.70
C PHE A 170 -0.73 13.12 -6.06
N PHE A 171 -1.06 12.00 -6.68
CA PHE A 171 -1.46 11.91 -8.08
C PHE A 171 -2.57 10.87 -8.25
N ALA A 172 -3.48 11.13 -9.19
CA ALA A 172 -4.60 10.24 -9.50
C ALA A 172 -4.18 9.08 -10.40
N ASP A 173 -3.17 9.28 -11.24
CA ASP A 173 -2.82 8.32 -12.28
C ASP A 173 -1.33 8.05 -12.34
N TRP A 174 -0.98 6.81 -12.70
CA TRP A 174 0.36 6.45 -13.14
C TRP A 174 0.31 5.84 -14.54
N PRO A 175 0.65 6.59 -15.60
CA PRO A 175 0.67 6.04 -16.94
C PRO A 175 1.67 4.87 -17.03
N ALA A 176 1.25 3.78 -17.67
CA ALA A 176 1.98 2.51 -17.74
C ALA A 176 3.45 2.67 -18.19
N ASP A 177 3.68 3.55 -19.16
CA ASP A 177 4.99 3.78 -19.78
C ASP A 177 5.74 4.99 -19.18
N ALA A 178 5.21 5.62 -18.13
CA ALA A 178 5.79 6.81 -17.53
C ALA A 178 6.66 6.50 -16.30
N ASP A 179 7.76 7.24 -16.19
CA ASP A 179 8.66 7.21 -15.02
C ASP A 179 8.06 7.93 -13.80
N LYS A 180 7.09 8.80 -14.02
CA LYS A 180 6.42 9.59 -12.97
C LYS A 180 4.90 9.51 -13.10
N PRO A 181 4.18 9.56 -11.96
CA PRO A 181 2.74 9.71 -11.96
C PRO A 181 2.31 11.12 -12.44
N THR A 182 1.03 11.26 -12.78
CA THR A 182 0.43 12.46 -13.39
C THR A 182 -0.93 12.76 -12.76
N ASN A 183 -1.53 13.90 -13.09
CA ASN A 183 -2.83 14.34 -12.57
C ASN A 183 -2.79 14.56 -11.05
N GLN A 184 -2.12 15.63 -10.63
CA GLN A 184 -1.90 15.97 -9.22
C GLN A 184 -3.23 16.15 -8.47
N LEU A 185 -3.39 15.50 -7.32
CA LEU A 185 -4.63 15.47 -6.52
C LEU A 185 -4.76 16.68 -5.60
N PHE A 186 -3.64 17.14 -5.03
CA PHE A 186 -3.60 18.27 -4.12
C PHE A 186 -3.05 19.50 -4.83
N GLY A 187 -3.37 20.70 -4.36
CA GLY A 187 -3.03 21.97 -5.04
C GLY A 187 -1.53 22.29 -5.12
N GLY A 188 -0.66 21.30 -4.93
CA GLY A 188 0.79 21.41 -4.85
C GLY A 188 1.39 20.33 -3.95
N THR A 189 2.68 20.50 -3.68
CA THR A 189 3.43 19.70 -2.71
C THR A 189 2.82 19.83 -1.33
N VAL A 190 2.63 18.69 -0.67
CA VAL A 190 2.36 18.63 0.76
C VAL A 190 3.69 18.68 1.48
N GLU A 191 3.87 19.71 2.31
CA GLU A 191 5.06 19.95 3.11
C GLU A 191 4.82 19.62 4.59
N ASN A 192 5.91 19.51 5.35
CA ASN A 192 5.89 19.30 6.80
C ASN A 192 5.07 18.07 7.24
N LEU A 193 5.08 17.00 6.43
CA LEU A 193 4.50 15.72 6.84
C LEU A 193 5.09 15.25 8.17
N GLU A 194 4.20 14.98 9.11
CA GLU A 194 4.55 14.27 10.33
C GLU A 194 4.89 12.81 10.01
N PRO A 195 5.88 12.22 10.69
CA PRO A 195 6.18 10.81 10.49
C PRO A 195 5.06 9.94 11.08
N ALA A 196 4.91 8.73 10.55
CA ALA A 196 4.10 7.69 11.20
C ALA A 196 4.57 7.45 12.65
N GLY A 197 3.64 7.11 13.55
CA GLY A 197 3.94 6.71 14.93
C GLY A 197 4.78 5.45 15.01
N ALA A 198 4.64 4.54 14.04
CA ALA A 198 5.56 3.41 13.83
C ALA A 198 5.68 3.05 12.34
N GLU A 199 6.88 2.68 11.90
CA GLU A 199 7.18 2.19 10.56
C GLU A 199 8.01 0.88 10.63
N PRO A 200 8.07 0.07 9.55
CA PRO A 200 9.07 -0.98 9.40
C PRO A 200 10.49 -0.50 9.74
N ASP A 201 11.28 -1.37 10.38
CA ASP A 201 12.72 -1.14 10.55
C ASP A 201 13.38 -1.06 9.15
N PRO A 202 14.21 -0.05 8.86
CA PRO A 202 14.94 0.03 7.60
C PRO A 202 15.81 -1.20 7.28
N ASP A 203 16.23 -1.97 8.29
CA ASP A 203 17.01 -3.19 8.15
C ASP A 203 16.14 -4.48 8.07
N ASP A 204 14.80 -4.36 8.05
CA ASP A 204 13.91 -5.50 7.84
C ASP A 204 14.12 -6.09 6.42
N ALA A 205 14.32 -7.40 6.35
CA ALA A 205 14.52 -8.10 5.09
C ALA A 205 13.26 -8.12 4.21
N ALA A 206 12.07 -7.93 4.81
CA ALA A 206 10.75 -7.88 4.17
C ALA A 206 10.61 -8.89 3.00
N PRO A 207 10.80 -10.20 3.24
CA PRO A 207 10.93 -11.18 2.15
C PRO A 207 9.60 -11.37 1.40
N TRP A 208 9.71 -11.70 0.11
CA TRP A 208 8.56 -12.01 -0.73
C TRP A 208 8.87 -13.16 -1.68
N ASN A 209 7.90 -14.05 -1.88
CA ASN A 209 7.99 -15.16 -2.82
C ASN A 209 6.76 -15.24 -3.74
N TRP A 210 7.00 -15.49 -5.03
CA TRP A 210 5.96 -15.66 -6.05
C TRP A 210 5.62 -17.13 -6.24
N ASN A 211 4.81 -17.67 -5.33
CA ASN A 211 4.44 -19.09 -5.24
C ASN A 211 2.92 -19.32 -5.24
N LEU A 212 2.13 -18.37 -5.75
CA LEU A 212 0.70 -18.57 -5.96
C LEU A 212 0.50 -19.32 -7.27
N GLU A 213 -0.39 -20.33 -7.24
CA GLU A 213 -0.77 -21.08 -8.44
C GLU A 213 -1.29 -20.13 -9.54
N PRO A 214 -0.67 -20.12 -10.74
CA PRO A 214 -1.22 -19.41 -11.88
C PRO A 214 -2.61 -19.94 -12.24
N ASP A 215 -3.47 -19.07 -12.76
CA ASP A 215 -4.85 -19.43 -13.15
C ASP A 215 -5.72 -20.00 -12.01
N LEU A 216 -5.34 -19.81 -10.75
CA LEU A 216 -6.12 -20.23 -9.57
C LEU A 216 -7.61 -19.86 -9.68
N PHE A 217 -7.90 -18.63 -10.13
CA PHE A 217 -9.25 -18.08 -10.24
C PHE A 217 -9.99 -18.48 -11.53
N SER A 218 -9.43 -19.40 -12.33
CA SER A 218 -10.11 -20.00 -13.49
C SER A 218 -10.94 -21.24 -13.11
N LYS A 219 -10.69 -21.80 -11.93
CA LYS A 219 -11.45 -22.93 -11.37
C LYS A 219 -12.86 -22.48 -10.97
N ASP A 220 -13.83 -23.34 -11.16
CA ASP A 220 -15.22 -23.14 -10.72
C ASP A 220 -15.35 -23.51 -9.23
N LEU A 221 -14.78 -22.68 -8.36
CA LEU A 221 -14.79 -22.84 -6.90
C LEU A 221 -15.42 -21.62 -6.24
N ASP A 222 -16.20 -21.84 -5.18
CA ASP A 222 -16.64 -20.75 -4.31
C ASP A 222 -15.52 -20.35 -3.33
N TRP A 223 -15.77 -19.37 -2.44
CA TRP A 223 -14.72 -18.87 -1.55
C TRP A 223 -14.24 -19.91 -0.51
N PRO A 224 -15.13 -20.62 0.21
CA PRO A 224 -14.73 -21.74 1.05
C PRO A 224 -13.92 -22.81 0.30
N ASP A 225 -14.42 -23.30 -0.84
CA ASP A 225 -13.76 -24.35 -1.61
C ASP A 225 -12.38 -23.91 -2.12
N LEU A 226 -12.25 -22.64 -2.51
CA LEU A 226 -10.97 -22.06 -2.93
C LEU A 226 -9.97 -21.97 -1.78
N LEU A 227 -10.41 -21.65 -0.57
CA LEU A 227 -9.56 -21.61 0.62
C LEU A 227 -9.06 -23.02 0.98
N ASP A 228 -9.95 -24.00 0.92
CA ASP A 228 -9.61 -25.40 1.19
C ASP A 228 -8.61 -25.92 0.14
N GLU A 229 -8.85 -25.67 -1.15
CA GLU A 229 -7.91 -25.99 -2.23
C GLU A 229 -6.52 -25.37 -2.02
N LEU A 230 -6.45 -24.09 -1.63
CA LEU A 230 -5.18 -23.43 -1.33
C LEU A 230 -4.45 -24.07 -0.16
N ARG A 231 -5.17 -24.40 0.92
CA ARG A 231 -4.59 -25.02 2.11
C ARG A 231 -4.11 -26.44 1.85
N GLU A 232 -4.87 -27.23 1.10
CA GLU A 232 -4.53 -28.61 0.77
C GLU A 232 -3.32 -28.69 -0.16
N ARG A 233 -3.28 -27.83 -1.17
CA ARG A 233 -2.20 -27.82 -2.16
C ARG A 233 -0.93 -27.15 -1.64
N GLY A 234 -1.08 -26.10 -0.82
CA GLY A 234 0.02 -25.27 -0.37
C GLY A 234 0.62 -24.40 -1.50
N PRO A 235 1.77 -23.77 -1.23
CA PRO A 235 2.45 -22.91 -2.20
C PRO A 235 2.94 -23.69 -3.42
N ALA A 236 2.82 -23.09 -4.60
CA ALA A 236 3.36 -23.63 -5.83
C ALA A 236 4.90 -23.69 -5.76
N THR A 237 5.47 -24.80 -6.22
CA THR A 237 6.92 -25.08 -6.25
C THR A 237 7.55 -24.67 -7.56
#